data_AF-A0A9E5KVU4-F1
#
_entry.id   AF-A0A9E5KVU4-F1
#
_cell.length_a   1.000
_cell.length_b   1.000
_cell.length_c   1.000
_cell.angle_alpha   90.00
_cell.angle_beta   90.00
_cell.angle_gamma   90.00
#
_symmetry.space_group_name_H-M   'P 1'
#
loop_
_entity.id
_entity.type
_entity.pdbx_description
1 polymer ?
#
loop_
_entity_poly.entity_id
_entity_poly.type
_entity_poly.pdbx_seq_one_letter_code
_entity_poly.pdbx_strand_id
1 'polypeptide(L)'
;MRELQLPLSNEDIASLRAYDQVSLSGTLYVGRDQVHKQLCKLIEEEKTLPFPLQGQAIYYMGPSPAPEGALIGSCGPTTSARMDGFT
;
A
#
# COMPACT_ATOMS: atom_id res chain seq x y z
N MET A 1 1.25 -14.14 15.80
CA MET A 1 1.49 -12.88 15.06
C MET A 1 2.76 -13.07 14.25
N ARG A 2 2.69 -12.88 12.93
CA ARG A 2 3.80 -13.06 11.99
C ARG A 2 4.45 -11.70 11.73
N GLU A 3 5.77 -11.67 11.62
CA GLU A 3 6.50 -10.46 11.29
C GLU A 3 7.00 -10.56 9.86
N LEU A 4 6.65 -9.59 9.02
CA LEU A 4 7.09 -9.53 7.63
C LEU A 4 7.81 -8.21 7.38
N GLN A 5 8.85 -8.27 6.55
CA GLN A 5 9.58 -7.10 6.11
C GLN A 5 9.12 -6.70 4.72
N LEU A 6 8.99 -5.40 4.49
CA LEU A 6 8.70 -4.83 3.19
C LEU A 6 10.02 -4.49 2.46
N PRO A 7 10.13 -4.74 1.16
CA PRO A 7 9.14 -5.38 0.28
C PRO A 7 8.98 -6.88 0.55
N LEU A 8 7.77 -7.40 0.33
CA LEU A 8 7.44 -8.81 0.51
C LEU A 8 8.03 -9.67 -0.61
N SER A 9 8.52 -10.85 -0.24
CA SER A 9 8.85 -11.90 -1.20
C SER A 9 7.61 -12.67 -1.67
N ASN A 10 7.72 -13.40 -2.78
CA ASN A 10 6.65 -14.27 -3.25
C ASN A 10 6.36 -15.39 -2.24
N GLU A 11 7.37 -15.86 -1.52
CA GLU A 11 7.28 -16.86 -0.47
C GLU A 11 6.52 -16.32 0.76
N ASP A 12 6.76 -15.07 1.14
CA ASP A 12 6.01 -14.39 2.22
C ASP A 12 4.52 -14.35 1.88
N ILE A 13 4.19 -13.93 0.65
CA ILE A 13 2.80 -13.83 0.17
C ILE A 13 2.15 -15.21 0.10
N ALA A 14 2.82 -16.19 -0.50
CA ALA A 14 2.29 -17.54 -0.69
C ALA A 14 2.08 -18.30 0.63
N SER A 15 2.82 -17.95 1.68
CA SER A 15 2.71 -18.60 2.98
C SER A 15 1.60 -18.02 3.87
N LEU A 16 1.01 -16.86 3.53
CA LEU A 16 -0.06 -16.23 4.30
C LEU A 16 -1.39 -16.98 4.21
N ARG A 17 -2.12 -17.01 5.33
CA ARG A 17 -3.47 -17.57 5.40
C ARG A 17 -4.45 -16.54 5.94
N ALA A 18 -5.72 -16.67 5.55
CA ALA A 18 -6.79 -15.87 6.13
C ALA A 18 -6.79 -16.03 7.66
N TYR A 19 -7.07 -14.93 8.36
CA TYR A 19 -7.00 -14.80 9.83
C TYR A 19 -5.60 -14.78 10.45
N ASP A 20 -4.53 -14.85 9.66
CA ASP A 20 -3.18 -14.56 10.17
C ASP A 20 -3.12 -13.11 10.68
N GLN A 21 -2.61 -12.94 11.90
CA GLN A 21 -2.21 -11.62 12.40
C GLN A 21 -0.79 -11.32 11.94
N VAL A 22 -0.60 -10.18 11.31
CA VAL A 22 0.68 -9.79 10.68
C VAL A 22 1.13 -8.43 11.21
N SER A 23 2.43 -8.30 11.45
CA SER A 23 3.15 -7.04 11.64
C SER A 23 4.00 -6.77 10.41
N LEU A 24 3.90 -5.57 9.86
CA LEU A 24 4.69 -5.15 8.70
C LEU A 24 5.73 -4.12 9.15
N SER A 25 6.98 -4.30 8.71
CA SER A 25 8.07 -3.36 8.97
C SER A 25 8.78 -3.01 7.67
N GLY A 26 9.18 -1.75 7.51
CA GLY A 26 9.85 -1.24 6.32
C GLY A 26 9.07 -0.13 5.61
N THR A 27 9.38 0.11 4.34
CA THR A 27 8.76 1.17 3.55
C THR A 27 7.39 0.73 3.03
N LEU A 28 6.36 1.44 3.45
CA LEU A 28 4.97 1.26 3.02
C LEU A 28 4.53 2.46 2.18
N TYR A 29 4.08 2.21 0.96
CA TYR A 29 3.54 3.27 0.12
C TYR A 29 2.09 3.53 0.47
N VAL A 30 1.64 4.77 0.26
CA VAL A 30 0.27 5.18 0.57
C VAL A 30 -0.41 5.65 -0.70
N GLY A 31 -1.61 5.15 -0.96
CA GLY A 31 -2.34 5.49 -2.17
C GLY A 31 -3.79 5.05 -2.13
N ARG A 32 -4.67 5.85 -2.69
CA ARG A 32 -6.11 5.57 -2.82
C ARG A 32 -6.55 5.82 -4.27
N ASP A 33 -7.76 6.31 -4.49
CA ASP A 33 -8.42 6.39 -5.80
C ASP A 33 -7.57 7.09 -6.88
N GLN A 34 -7.04 8.29 -6.60
CA GLN A 34 -6.26 9.05 -7.60
C GLN A 34 -4.89 8.47 -7.89
N VAL A 35 -4.26 7.85 -6.89
CA VAL A 35 -2.96 7.19 -7.07
C VAL A 35 -3.13 5.96 -7.95
N HIS A 36 -4.16 5.14 -7.71
CA HIS A 36 -4.44 3.96 -8.54
C HIS A 36 -4.77 4.36 -9.97
N LYS A 37 -5.65 5.36 -10.16
CA LYS A 37 -5.97 5.88 -11.49
C LYS A 37 -4.73 6.36 -12.26
N GLN A 38 -3.81 7.05 -11.60
CA GLN A 38 -2.58 7.52 -12.22
C GLN A 38 -1.61 6.36 -12.53
N LEU A 39 -1.46 5.39 -11.64
CA LEU A 39 -0.61 4.22 -11.87
C LEU A 39 -1.12 3.38 -13.04
N CYS A 40 -2.42 3.06 -13.08
CA CYS A 40 -3.02 2.32 -14.20
C CYS A 40 -2.84 3.07 -15.53
N LYS A 41 -3.06 4.38 -15.55
CA LYS A 41 -2.81 5.20 -16.75
C LYS A 41 -1.35 5.11 -17.22
N LEU A 42 -0.38 5.17 -16.31
CA LEU A 42 1.03 5.03 -16.67
C LEU A 42 1.35 3.64 -17.23
N ILE A 43 0.74 2.59 -16.69
CA ILE A 43 0.89 1.21 -17.19
C ILE A 43 0.29 1.08 -18.60
N GLU A 44 -0.93 1.57 -18.81
CA GLU A 44 -1.63 1.56 -20.11
C GLU A 44 -0.85 2.33 -21.18
N GLU A 45 -0.19 3.42 -20.80
CA GLU A 45 0.64 4.24 -21.69
C GLU A 45 2.08 3.70 -21.84
N GLU A 46 2.40 2.54 -21.27
CA GLU A 46 3.74 1.93 -21.24
C GLU A 46 4.84 2.89 -20.71
N LYS A 47 4.47 3.77 -19.78
CA LYS A 47 5.36 4.77 -19.19
C LYS A 47 6.07 4.23 -17.94
N THR A 48 7.20 4.84 -17.63
CA THR A 48 7.96 4.55 -16.41
C THR A 48 7.11 4.86 -15.17
N LEU A 49 7.04 3.89 -14.26
CA LEU A 49 6.38 4.04 -12.97
C LEU A 49 7.27 4.84 -12.00
N PRO A 50 6.67 5.60 -11.07
CA PRO A 50 7.43 6.39 -10.10
C PRO A 50 8.22 5.53 -9.10
N PHE A 51 7.86 4.26 -8.94
CA PHE A 51 8.55 3.26 -8.13
C PHE A 51 8.21 1.84 -8.62
N PRO A 52 9.04 0.82 -8.34
CA PRO A 52 8.72 -0.56 -8.67
C PRO A 52 7.54 -1.07 -7.83
N LEU A 53 6.56 -1.70 -8.46
CA LEU A 53 5.38 -2.24 -7.74
C LEU A 53 5.61 -3.64 -7.16
N GLN A 54 6.50 -4.44 -7.76
CA GLN A 54 6.70 -5.83 -7.37
C GLN A 54 7.13 -5.96 -5.91
N GLY A 55 6.41 -6.75 -5.13
CA GLY A 55 6.67 -6.98 -3.71
C GLY A 55 6.32 -5.80 -2.79
N GLN A 56 5.97 -4.63 -3.33
CA GLN A 56 5.58 -3.49 -2.52
C GLN A 56 4.14 -3.62 -2.02
N ALA A 57 3.89 -3.13 -0.81
CA ALA A 57 2.55 -2.97 -0.27
C ALA A 57 2.09 -1.51 -0.45
N ILE A 58 0.81 -1.34 -0.81
CA ILE A 58 0.14 -0.03 -0.86
C ILE A 58 -0.92 -0.01 0.25
N TYR A 59 -0.77 0.92 1.19
CA TYR A 59 -1.75 1.18 2.22
C TYR A 59 -2.79 2.18 1.71
N TYR A 60 -4.05 1.73 1.66
CA TYR A 60 -5.17 2.57 1.30
C TYR A 60 -5.51 3.51 2.45
N MET A 61 -4.87 4.67 2.47
CA MET A 61 -4.95 5.66 3.55
C MET A 61 -4.80 7.08 3.00
N GLY A 62 -5.36 8.05 3.71
CA GLY A 62 -5.09 9.47 3.51
C GLY A 62 -4.95 10.12 4.88
N PRO A 63 -3.79 10.69 5.23
CA PRO A 63 -3.55 11.15 6.59
C PRO A 63 -4.39 12.40 6.89
N SER A 64 -4.82 12.55 8.14
CA SER A 64 -5.34 13.85 8.59
C SER A 64 -4.20 14.89 8.62
N PRO A 65 -4.52 16.19 8.69
CA PRO A 65 -3.52 17.20 9.00
C PRO A 65 -2.73 16.81 10.26
N ALA A 66 -1.41 17.01 10.22
CA ALA A 66 -0.55 16.75 11.37
C ALA A 66 -0.77 17.85 12.43
N PRO A 67 -0.98 17.49 13.71
CA PRO A 67 -0.98 18.46 14.79
C PRO A 67 0.43 19.05 14.98
N GLU A 68 0.52 20.18 15.68
CA GLU A 68 1.80 20.84 15.95
C GLU A 68 2.80 19.88 16.65
N GLY A 69 4.03 19.83 16.12
CA GLY A 69 5.10 18.96 16.63
C GLY A 69 5.01 17.49 16.20
N ALA A 70 3.96 17.06 15.49
CA ALA A 70 3.84 15.70 14.98
C ALA A 70 4.30 15.58 13.52
N LEU A 71 4.87 14.44 13.16
CA LEU A 71 5.33 14.16 11.79
C LEU A 71 4.18 13.89 10.82
N ILE A 72 3.08 13.30 11.32
CA ILE A 72 1.93 12.90 10.51
C ILE A 72 0.66 12.91 11.37
N GLY A 73 -0.48 13.20 10.76
CA GLY A 73 -1.77 13.06 11.42
C GLY A 73 -2.24 11.61 11.52
N SER A 74 -3.50 11.43 11.91
CA SER A 74 -4.13 10.11 12.00
C SER A 74 -4.11 9.39 10.65
N CYS A 75 -3.67 8.14 10.67
CA CYS A 75 -3.43 7.31 9.47
C CYS A 75 -4.35 6.08 9.43
N GLY A 76 -5.66 6.29 9.60
CA GLY A 76 -6.63 5.19 9.51
C GLY A 76 -6.80 4.67 8.07
N PRO A 77 -7.22 3.40 7.91
CA PRO A 77 -7.47 2.82 6.58
C PRO A 77 -8.72 3.42 5.93
N THR A 78 -8.82 3.25 4.62
CA THR A 78 -10.06 3.47 3.87
C THR A 78 -10.56 2.16 3.28
N THR A 79 -11.83 2.15 2.83
CA THR A 79 -12.48 0.97 2.23
C THR A 79 -11.72 0.46 1.00
N SER A 80 -11.26 -0.79 1.06
CA SER A 80 -10.50 -1.43 -0.02
C SER A 80 -11.31 -1.68 -1.29
N ALA A 81 -12.61 -1.98 -1.16
CA ALA A 81 -13.50 -2.28 -2.29
C ALA A 81 -13.56 -1.18 -3.37
N ARG A 82 -13.17 0.06 -3.06
CA ARG A 82 -13.08 1.15 -4.06
C ARG A 82 -11.92 0.98 -5.03
N MET A 83 -10.93 0.15 -4.67
CA MET A 83 -9.74 -0.11 -5.48
C MET A 83 -9.87 -1.38 -6.33
N ASP A 84 -10.92 -2.20 -6.15
CA ASP A 84 -11.13 -3.47 -6.87
C ASP A 84 -11.16 -3.33 -8.40
N GLY A 85 -11.51 -2.15 -8.93
CA GLY A 85 -11.46 -1.89 -10.37
C GLY A 85 -10.04 -1.66 -10.92
N PHE A 86 -9.04 -1.54 -10.05
CA PHE A 86 -7.65 -1.25 -10.41
C PHE A 86 -6.68 -2.39 -10.06
N THR A 87 -7.08 -3.34 -9.20
CA THR A 87 -6.22 -4.42 -8.64
C THR A 87 -6.81 -5.79 -8.91
#